data_AF-A0A399IUZ2-F1
#
_entry.id   AF-A0A399IUZ2-F1
#
_cell.length_a   1.000
_cell.length_b   1.000
_cell.length_c   1.000
_cell.angle_alpha   90.00
_cell.angle_beta   90.00
_cell.angle_gamma   90.00
#
_symmetry.space_group_name_H-M   'P 1'
#
loop_
_entity.id
_entity.type
_entity.pdbx_description
1 polymer ?
#
loop_
_entity_poly.entity_id
_entity_poly.type
_entity_poly.pdbx_seq_one_letter_code
_entity_poly.pdbx_strand_id
1 'polypeptide(L)'
;MQDKRFQIFISSTYEDLKEERRAVEEVVISTGDFPVQMEAFPAADEDQFEFIKSLIDQCDYYVLIIAGRYGTQADGGLSYTEKEYRYAVSKNVPVLVMLHNDRGSLSADKTEEASSGKKKLEKFISEASDGRLRKGWNTVDGLKLAVREALDHAKATKPRTGWVRGNSVASIEALEELNSLRKENAKFKEMVGELEIDIPFPDLPDHNEQIEIHLSPNVRRGGGYGTNEPFGNPATIWCSWIAAFPLFFSNLDWSTSDYNDEYFYHVIEDKSCMQIGSAFATQMAGSEMNETHRISKNTLERLISYYTEAGFMRQQGAGEPFTETAKKFARRQRIHSDGKSDEFFLIDGDLNINDPNEIPF
;
A
#
# COMPACT_ATOMS: atom_id res chain seq x y z
N MET A 1 -26.81 -0.52 17.05
CA MET A 1 -25.61 -0.03 17.78
C MET A 1 -25.00 -1.26 18.43
N GLN A 2 -23.82 -1.70 17.98
CA GLN A 2 -23.21 -2.91 18.54
C GLN A 2 -22.97 -2.74 20.04
N ASP A 3 -23.43 -3.68 20.85
CA ASP A 3 -23.25 -3.73 22.31
C ASP A 3 -21.78 -4.12 22.62
N LYS A 4 -20.86 -3.19 22.33
CA LYS A 4 -19.42 -3.34 22.54
C LYS A 4 -19.09 -3.08 24.01
N ARG A 5 -18.32 -4.00 24.58
CA ARG A 5 -17.77 -3.90 25.94
C ARG A 5 -16.26 -3.71 25.86
N PHE A 6 -15.64 -3.06 26.83
CA PHE A 6 -14.20 -2.78 26.77
C PHE A 6 -13.46 -3.40 27.96
N GLN A 7 -12.20 -3.76 27.77
CA GLN A 7 -11.30 -4.12 28.87
C GLN A 7 -10.58 -2.88 29.39
N ILE A 8 -10.70 -2.63 30.69
CA ILE A 8 -10.18 -1.41 31.33
C ILE A 8 -9.18 -1.81 32.41
N PHE A 9 -7.91 -1.47 32.20
CA PHE A 9 -6.86 -1.69 33.19
C PHE A 9 -6.93 -0.62 34.28
N ILE A 10 -6.95 -1.02 35.55
CA ILE A 10 -7.00 -0.08 36.69
C ILE A 10 -5.69 -0.15 37.46
N SER A 11 -4.88 0.90 37.31
CA SER A 11 -3.56 1.03 37.91
C SER A 11 -3.54 2.08 39.01
N SER A 12 -2.95 1.72 40.14
CA SER A 12 -2.74 2.58 41.30
C SER A 12 -1.77 1.92 42.27
N THR A 13 -1.37 2.64 43.31
CA THR A 13 -0.87 1.98 44.52
C THR A 13 -2.00 1.16 45.18
N TYR A 14 -1.64 0.10 45.90
CA TYR A 14 -2.64 -0.85 46.42
C TYR A 14 -3.06 -0.52 47.86
N GLU A 15 -2.14 -0.59 48.82
CA GLU A 15 -2.45 -0.55 50.25
C GLU A 15 -3.24 0.68 50.69
N ASP A 16 -2.97 1.85 50.12
CA ASP A 16 -3.61 3.13 50.46
C ASP A 16 -4.91 3.43 49.71
N LEU A 17 -5.16 2.72 48.59
CA LEU A 17 -6.25 3.02 47.65
C LEU A 17 -7.24 1.87 47.42
N LYS A 18 -7.33 0.92 48.37
CA LYS A 18 -8.23 -0.25 48.26
C LYS A 18 -9.69 0.15 48.02
N GLU A 19 -10.18 1.17 48.74
CA GLU A 19 -11.56 1.65 48.61
C GLU A 19 -11.80 2.32 47.26
N GLU A 20 -10.86 3.15 46.82
CA GLU A 20 -10.87 3.87 45.57
C GLU A 20 -10.80 2.92 44.36
N ARG A 21 -9.95 1.88 44.42
CA ARG A 21 -9.86 0.86 43.38
C ARG A 21 -11.16 0.08 43.23
N ARG A 22 -11.74 -0.37 44.34
CA ARG A 22 -13.03 -1.07 44.35
C ARG A 22 -14.15 -0.17 43.79
N ALA A 23 -14.15 1.09 44.16
CA ALA A 23 -15.11 2.06 43.65
C ALA A 23 -15.01 2.24 42.12
N VAL A 24 -13.80 2.28 41.58
CA VAL A 24 -13.57 2.34 40.13
C VAL A 24 -13.95 1.04 39.44
N GLU A 25 -13.69 -0.11 40.06
CA GLU A 25 -14.14 -1.41 39.59
C GLU A 25 -15.67 -1.47 39.42
N GLU A 26 -16.40 -1.04 40.46
CA GLU A 26 -17.86 -0.98 40.45
C GLU A 26 -18.38 -0.12 39.30
N VAL A 27 -17.72 1.01 39.00
CA VAL A 27 -18.07 1.86 37.86
C VAL A 27 -17.89 1.12 36.54
N VAL A 28 -16.73 0.49 36.33
CA VAL A 28 -16.41 -0.27 35.12
C VAL A 28 -17.40 -1.43 34.91
N ILE A 29 -17.74 -2.16 35.96
CA ILE A 29 -18.73 -3.24 35.88
C ILE A 29 -20.12 -2.69 35.58
N SER A 30 -20.50 -1.57 36.22
CA SER A 30 -21.82 -0.95 36.03
C SER A 30 -22.04 -0.40 34.61
N THR A 31 -20.96 -0.09 33.88
CA THR A 31 -21.01 0.29 32.46
C THR A 31 -21.05 -0.89 31.51
N GLY A 32 -20.97 -2.12 32.02
CA GLY A 32 -20.94 -3.36 31.23
C GLY A 32 -19.56 -3.74 30.71
N ASP A 33 -18.50 -3.02 31.11
CA ASP A 33 -17.11 -3.28 30.73
C ASP A 33 -16.45 -4.28 31.68
N PHE A 34 -15.23 -4.69 31.33
CA PHE A 34 -14.44 -5.66 32.07
C PHE A 34 -13.28 -4.98 32.79
N PRO A 35 -13.26 -4.95 34.14
CA PRO A 35 -12.12 -4.44 34.88
C PRO A 35 -10.98 -5.44 34.85
N VAL A 36 -9.76 -4.96 34.63
CA VAL A 36 -8.52 -5.74 34.75
C VAL A 36 -7.69 -5.14 35.88
N GLN A 37 -7.42 -5.96 36.90
CA GLN A 37 -6.76 -5.54 38.14
C GLN A 37 -5.83 -6.63 38.69
N MET A 38 -4.84 -6.22 39.49
CA MET A 38 -3.80 -7.11 40.04
C MET A 38 -4.31 -8.15 41.02
N GLU A 39 -5.42 -7.87 41.67
CA GLU A 39 -6.05 -8.68 42.69
C GLU A 39 -6.67 -9.96 42.10
N ALA A 40 -6.93 -9.96 40.80
CA ALA A 40 -7.44 -11.10 40.06
C ALA A 40 -6.32 -11.98 39.45
N PHE A 41 -5.04 -11.66 39.69
CA PHE A 41 -3.94 -12.38 39.09
C PHE A 41 -3.78 -13.78 39.71
N PRO A 42 -3.66 -14.84 38.89
CA PRO A 42 -3.44 -16.20 39.39
C PRO A 42 -2.04 -16.32 40.01
N ALA A 43 -1.84 -17.32 40.88
CA ALA A 43 -0.50 -17.74 41.24
C ALA A 43 0.20 -18.28 39.98
N ALA A 44 1.28 -17.64 39.56
CA ALA A 44 2.03 -17.97 38.34
C ALA A 44 3.54 -18.01 38.62
N ASP A 45 4.27 -18.83 37.85
CA ASP A 45 5.75 -18.98 37.91
C ASP A 45 6.45 -18.01 36.93
N GLU A 46 5.88 -16.81 36.76
CA GLU A 46 6.35 -15.78 35.82
C GLU A 46 6.69 -14.47 36.57
N ASP A 47 7.58 -13.67 35.99
CA ASP A 47 7.87 -12.33 36.49
C ASP A 47 6.60 -11.47 36.50
N GLN A 48 6.29 -10.86 37.65
CA GLN A 48 5.06 -10.10 37.87
C GLN A 48 4.88 -8.99 36.81
N PHE A 49 5.96 -8.36 36.38
CA PHE A 49 5.88 -7.27 35.40
C PHE A 49 5.67 -7.79 33.98
N GLU A 50 6.30 -8.91 33.59
CA GLU A 50 6.02 -9.58 32.31
C GLU A 50 4.54 -9.98 32.17
N PHE A 51 3.96 -10.52 33.25
CA PHE A 51 2.54 -10.87 33.27
C PHE A 51 1.64 -9.64 33.09
N ILE A 52 1.91 -8.55 33.83
CA ILE A 52 1.13 -7.30 33.71
C ILE A 52 1.18 -6.72 32.30
N LYS A 53 2.33 -6.78 31.62
CA LYS A 53 2.46 -6.33 30.23
C LYS A 53 1.50 -7.07 29.30
N SER A 54 1.40 -8.39 29.44
CA SER A 54 0.50 -9.22 28.63
C SER A 54 -0.98 -8.84 28.79
N LEU A 55 -1.35 -8.34 29.97
CA LEU A 55 -2.71 -7.88 30.26
C LEU A 55 -2.96 -6.49 29.69
N ILE A 56 -2.02 -5.55 29.88
CA ILE A 56 -2.12 -4.20 29.31
C ILE A 56 -2.27 -4.27 27.79
N ASP A 57 -1.57 -5.19 27.13
CA ASP A 57 -1.66 -5.40 25.68
C ASP A 57 -3.08 -5.78 25.20
N GLN A 58 -3.90 -6.37 26.07
CA GLN A 58 -5.27 -6.76 25.77
C GLN A 58 -6.30 -5.71 26.20
N CYS A 59 -5.87 -4.67 26.91
CA CYS A 59 -6.77 -3.63 27.40
C CYS A 59 -7.07 -2.58 26.33
N ASP A 60 -8.31 -2.12 26.31
CA ASP A 60 -8.77 -1.05 25.44
C ASP A 60 -8.44 0.31 26.03
N TYR A 61 -8.62 0.48 27.35
CA TYR A 61 -8.36 1.72 28.07
C TYR A 61 -7.57 1.46 29.35
N TYR A 62 -6.87 2.49 29.82
CA TYR A 62 -6.07 2.44 31.04
C TYR A 62 -6.48 3.57 31.97
N VAL A 63 -6.86 3.26 33.21
CA VAL A 63 -7.17 4.23 34.26
C VAL A 63 -6.03 4.23 35.27
N LEU A 64 -5.40 5.40 35.45
CA LEU A 64 -4.34 5.63 36.41
C LEU A 64 -4.89 6.45 37.59
N ILE A 65 -4.84 5.91 38.80
CA ILE A 65 -5.22 6.62 40.03
C ILE A 65 -3.96 6.96 40.81
N ILE A 66 -3.74 8.26 41.08
CA ILE A 66 -2.59 8.76 41.83
C ILE A 66 -3.07 9.54 43.06
N ALA A 67 -2.54 9.19 44.22
CA ALA A 67 -2.79 9.86 45.50
C ALA A 67 -1.48 10.20 46.23
N GLY A 68 -1.35 9.82 47.51
CA GLY A 68 -0.26 10.25 48.39
C GLY A 68 1.00 9.39 48.36
N ARG A 69 0.99 8.20 47.72
CA ARG A 69 2.11 7.25 47.69
C ARG A 69 2.70 7.08 46.30
N TYR A 70 4.01 6.88 46.23
CA TYR A 70 4.70 6.50 44.98
C TYR A 70 4.57 5.01 44.68
N GLY A 71 4.47 4.19 45.74
CA GLY A 71 4.30 2.74 45.65
C GLY A 71 5.61 1.97 45.73
N THR A 72 5.48 0.64 45.73
CA THR A 72 6.60 -0.29 45.81
C THR A 72 7.47 -0.21 44.56
N GLN A 73 8.78 -0.09 44.76
CA GLN A 73 9.75 -0.07 43.67
C GLN A 73 10.01 -1.49 43.17
N ALA A 74 9.99 -1.64 41.86
CA ALA A 74 10.47 -2.83 41.18
C ALA A 74 11.96 -2.68 40.84
N ASP A 75 12.55 -3.72 40.25
CA ASP A 75 13.95 -3.70 39.80
C ASP A 75 14.21 -2.51 38.86
N GLY A 76 15.28 -1.76 39.12
CA GLY A 76 15.60 -0.52 38.39
C GLY A 76 15.07 0.77 39.00
N GLY A 77 14.44 0.72 40.18
CA GLY A 77 14.18 1.90 41.02
C GLY A 77 12.94 2.73 40.66
N LEU A 78 12.12 2.24 39.72
CA LEU A 78 10.80 2.78 39.40
C LEU A 78 9.71 2.00 40.14
N SER A 79 8.59 2.65 40.50
CA SER A 79 7.44 1.93 41.04
C SER A 79 6.77 1.06 39.97
N TYR A 80 6.10 -0.02 40.41
CA TYR A 80 5.31 -0.86 39.50
C TYR A 80 4.30 -0.02 38.70
N THR A 81 3.58 0.88 39.39
CA THR A 81 2.61 1.79 38.78
C THR A 81 3.22 2.72 37.73
N GLU A 82 4.44 3.24 37.97
CA GLU A 82 5.15 4.04 36.96
C GLU A 82 5.58 3.19 35.76
N LYS A 83 6.07 1.96 36.00
CA LYS A 83 6.43 1.04 34.92
C LYS A 83 5.22 0.66 34.05
N GLU A 84 4.08 0.35 34.68
CA GLU A 84 2.82 0.05 34.00
C GLU A 84 2.37 1.22 33.15
N TYR A 85 2.37 2.44 33.70
CA TYR A 85 1.99 3.65 32.98
C TYR A 85 2.85 3.84 31.73
N ARG A 86 4.18 3.76 31.87
CA ARG A 86 5.09 3.91 30.72
C ARG A 86 4.86 2.83 29.69
N TYR A 87 4.56 1.61 30.12
CA TYR A 87 4.26 0.51 29.20
C TYR A 87 2.97 0.78 28.41
N ALA A 88 1.87 1.15 29.09
CA ALA A 88 0.60 1.48 28.47
C ALA A 88 0.73 2.62 27.45
N VAL A 89 1.51 3.65 27.79
CA VAL A 89 1.83 4.75 26.86
C VAL A 89 2.61 4.24 25.65
N SER A 90 3.61 3.38 25.84
CA SER A 90 4.39 2.85 24.70
C SER A 90 3.57 1.96 23.76
N LYS A 91 2.49 1.33 24.27
CA LYS A 91 1.52 0.55 23.50
C LYS A 91 0.37 1.37 22.92
N ASN A 92 0.40 2.69 23.05
CA ASN A 92 -0.65 3.61 22.59
C ASN A 92 -2.03 3.28 23.17
N VAL A 93 -2.08 2.70 24.37
CA VAL A 93 -3.34 2.51 25.10
C VAL A 93 -3.78 3.89 25.63
N PRO A 94 -5.02 4.34 25.39
CA PRO A 94 -5.50 5.61 25.94
C PRO A 94 -5.48 5.59 27.48
N VAL A 95 -4.71 6.51 28.07
CA VAL A 95 -4.53 6.64 29.52
C VAL A 95 -5.41 7.77 30.07
N LEU A 96 -6.19 7.46 31.11
CA LEU A 96 -7.05 8.37 31.86
C LEU A 96 -6.46 8.59 33.25
N VAL A 97 -5.97 9.80 33.53
CA VAL A 97 -5.26 10.11 34.79
C VAL A 97 -6.21 10.76 35.79
N MET A 98 -6.37 10.10 36.94
CA MET A 98 -7.14 10.54 38.10
C MET A 98 -6.18 10.93 39.23
N LEU A 99 -6.07 12.21 39.52
CA LEU A 99 -5.15 12.73 40.53
C LEU A 99 -5.91 13.28 41.74
N HIS A 100 -5.51 12.88 42.95
CA HIS A 100 -6.07 13.47 44.16
C HIS A 100 -5.67 14.96 44.25
N ASN A 101 -6.64 15.88 44.41
CA ASN A 101 -6.32 17.32 44.37
C ASN A 101 -5.62 17.80 45.64
N ASP A 102 -6.01 17.24 46.78
CA ASP A 102 -5.48 17.65 48.08
C ASP A 102 -4.72 16.50 48.74
N ARG A 103 -3.52 16.22 48.23
CA ARG A 103 -2.65 15.18 48.79
C ARG A 103 -2.16 15.54 50.21
N GLY A 104 -2.25 16.80 50.62
CA GLY A 104 -1.80 17.26 51.94
C GLY A 104 -2.78 16.94 53.06
N SER A 105 -4.06 16.72 52.75
CA SER A 105 -5.08 16.29 53.72
C SER A 105 -5.20 14.78 53.88
N LEU A 106 -4.46 14.00 53.09
CA LEU A 106 -4.38 12.55 53.26
C LEU A 106 -3.72 12.20 54.60
N SER A 107 -4.21 11.15 55.23
CA SER A 107 -3.64 10.63 56.46
C SER A 107 -2.21 10.12 56.24
N ALA A 108 -1.42 10.07 57.31
CA ALA A 108 0.00 9.71 57.23
C ALA A 108 0.23 8.31 56.64
N ASP A 109 -0.66 7.36 56.94
CA ASP A 109 -0.67 5.99 56.40
C ASP A 109 -0.95 5.92 54.89
N LYS A 110 -1.68 6.90 54.35
CA LYS A 110 -1.95 7.05 52.90
C LYS A 110 -0.93 7.95 52.18
N THR A 111 0.14 8.35 52.85
CA THR A 111 1.15 9.25 52.28
C THR A 111 2.53 8.62 52.33
N GLU A 112 3.35 8.94 51.34
CA GLU A 112 4.74 8.51 51.31
C GLU A 112 5.53 9.12 52.48
N GLU A 113 6.15 8.30 53.33
CA GLU A 113 6.92 8.81 54.47
C GLU A 113 8.28 9.36 54.02
N ALA A 114 8.95 8.63 53.13
CA ALA A 114 10.31 8.94 52.70
C ALA A 114 10.36 10.17 51.77
N SER A 115 11.29 11.08 52.05
CA SER A 115 11.52 12.27 51.21
C SER A 115 11.91 11.92 49.76
N SER A 116 12.60 10.79 49.56
CA SER A 116 12.94 10.25 48.25
C SER A 116 11.70 9.80 47.47
N GLY A 117 10.77 9.11 48.14
CA GLY A 117 9.51 8.67 47.55
C GLY A 117 8.61 9.86 47.15
N LYS A 118 8.50 10.88 48.01
CA LYS A 118 7.77 12.12 47.69
C LYS A 118 8.30 12.80 46.42
N LYS A 119 9.62 12.89 46.28
CA LYS A 119 10.25 13.45 45.07
C LYS A 119 9.97 12.62 43.82
N LYS A 120 9.99 11.29 43.93
CA LYS A 120 9.66 10.39 42.82
C LYS A 120 8.18 10.51 42.42
N LEU A 121 7.28 10.61 43.39
CA LEU A 121 5.85 10.85 43.17
C LEU A 121 5.60 12.15 42.40
N GLU A 122 6.20 13.26 42.83
CA GLU A 122 6.04 14.55 42.13
C GLU A 122 6.59 14.51 40.68
N LYS A 123 7.69 13.78 40.46
CA LYS A 123 8.23 13.56 39.11
C LYS A 123 7.25 12.74 38.26
N PHE A 124 6.70 11.66 38.80
CA PHE A 124 5.74 10.82 38.11
C PHE A 124 4.44 11.57 37.80
N ILE A 125 3.93 12.38 38.72
CA ILE A 125 2.75 13.23 38.49
C ILE A 125 3.01 14.21 37.36
N SER A 126 4.21 14.81 37.32
CA SER A 126 4.60 15.73 36.25
C SER A 126 4.61 15.01 34.90
N GLU A 127 5.18 13.81 34.82
CA GLU A 127 5.19 12.98 33.61
C GLU A 127 3.80 12.51 33.18
N ALA A 128 2.95 12.10 34.12
CA ALA A 128 1.58 11.67 33.86
C ALA A 128 0.67 12.84 33.42
N SER A 129 0.99 14.05 33.85
CA SER A 129 0.25 15.27 33.49
C SER A 129 0.78 15.94 32.22
N ASP A 130 1.97 15.58 31.75
CA ASP A 130 2.58 16.22 30.59
C ASP A 130 1.83 15.84 29.30
N GLY A 131 1.47 16.86 28.52
CA GLY A 131 0.71 16.72 27.27
C GLY A 131 -0.68 16.08 27.41
N ARG A 132 -1.25 15.95 28.61
CA ARG A 132 -2.52 15.24 28.88
C ARG A 132 -3.43 16.01 29.83
N LEU A 133 -4.74 15.90 29.61
CA LEU A 133 -5.75 16.38 30.56
C LEU A 133 -5.91 15.35 31.68
N ARG A 134 -5.73 15.79 32.93
CA ARG A 134 -6.02 14.99 34.13
C ARG A 134 -7.35 15.41 34.77
N LYS A 135 -7.99 14.50 35.48
CA LYS A 135 -9.14 14.81 36.33
C LYS A 135 -8.79 14.71 37.81
N GLY A 136 -9.25 15.70 38.54
CA GLY A 136 -9.06 15.83 39.97
C GLY A 136 -10.15 15.13 40.77
N TRP A 137 -9.81 14.51 41.90
CA TRP A 137 -10.80 13.97 42.85
C TRP A 137 -10.40 14.26 44.30
N ASN A 138 -11.40 14.31 45.20
CA ASN A 138 -11.24 14.53 46.64
C ASN A 138 -11.98 13.48 47.49
N THR A 139 -12.96 12.80 46.89
CA THR A 139 -13.80 11.79 47.55
C THR A 139 -13.95 10.59 46.63
N VAL A 140 -14.29 9.44 47.19
CA VAL A 140 -14.53 8.20 46.44
C VAL A 140 -15.65 8.37 45.41
N ASP A 141 -16.76 9.03 45.78
CA ASP A 141 -17.86 9.30 44.84
C ASP A 141 -17.45 10.27 43.72
N GLY A 142 -16.63 11.26 44.05
CA GLY A 142 -16.06 12.17 43.05
C GLY A 142 -15.15 11.42 42.06
N LEU A 143 -14.36 10.46 42.54
CA LEU A 143 -13.55 9.59 41.70
C LEU A 143 -14.43 8.71 40.79
N LYS A 144 -15.50 8.10 41.31
CA LYS A 144 -16.45 7.31 40.51
C LYS A 144 -17.01 8.12 39.34
N LEU A 145 -17.49 9.34 39.62
CA LEU A 145 -18.01 10.24 38.60
C LEU A 145 -16.94 10.63 37.57
N ALA A 146 -15.76 11.04 38.04
CA ALA A 146 -14.66 11.46 37.16
C ALA A 146 -14.22 10.35 36.21
N VAL A 147 -14.12 9.11 36.70
CA VAL A 147 -13.78 7.95 35.87
C VAL A 147 -14.87 7.65 34.86
N ARG A 148 -16.15 7.68 35.26
CA ARG A 148 -17.26 7.45 34.36
C ARG A 148 -17.26 8.45 33.19
N GLU A 149 -17.17 9.74 33.49
CA GLU A 149 -17.12 10.80 32.47
C GLU A 149 -15.91 10.64 31.54
N ALA A 150 -14.74 10.34 32.10
CA ALA A 150 -13.52 10.16 31.32
C ALA A 150 -13.59 8.96 30.39
N LEU A 151 -14.17 7.84 30.84
CA LEU A 151 -14.38 6.64 30.03
C LEU A 151 -15.38 6.89 28.91
N ASP A 152 -16.52 7.52 29.20
CA ASP A 152 -17.53 7.84 28.19
C ASP A 152 -16.95 8.74 27.10
N HIS A 153 -16.18 9.77 27.48
CA HIS A 153 -15.47 10.62 26.52
C HIS A 153 -14.40 9.87 25.73
N ALA A 154 -13.61 9.01 26.38
CA ALA A 154 -12.56 8.24 25.73
C ALA A 154 -13.12 7.24 24.71
N LYS A 155 -14.24 6.58 25.03
CA LYS A 155 -14.96 5.68 24.11
C LYS A 155 -15.49 6.40 22.88
N ALA A 156 -15.95 7.64 23.05
CA ALA A 156 -16.45 8.45 21.94
C ALA A 156 -15.33 9.02 21.04
N THR A 157 -14.20 9.45 21.64
CA THR A 157 -13.14 10.18 20.92
C THR A 157 -11.97 9.30 20.48
N LYS A 158 -11.73 8.20 21.18
CA LYS A 158 -10.64 7.24 20.92
C LYS A 158 -11.22 5.82 20.90
N PRO A 159 -12.00 5.46 19.88
CA PRO A 159 -12.63 4.15 19.79
C PRO A 159 -11.55 3.05 19.73
N ARG A 160 -11.79 1.97 20.46
CA ARG A 160 -10.93 0.78 20.50
C ARG A 160 -11.69 -0.44 19.98
N THR A 161 -10.98 -1.54 19.79
CA THR A 161 -11.54 -2.77 19.22
C THR A 161 -12.73 -3.25 20.06
N GLY A 162 -12.53 -3.36 21.38
CA GLY A 162 -13.52 -3.87 22.32
C GLY A 162 -13.91 -5.33 22.06
N TRP A 163 -14.85 -5.78 22.87
CA TRP A 163 -15.42 -7.11 22.88
C TRP A 163 -16.85 -7.05 22.39
N VAL A 164 -17.17 -7.96 21.48
CA VAL A 164 -18.54 -8.25 21.06
C VAL A 164 -18.82 -9.70 21.37
N ARG A 165 -20.07 -10.00 21.73
CA ARG A 165 -20.47 -11.39 21.98
C ARG A 165 -20.29 -12.19 20.68
N GLY A 166 -19.67 -13.36 20.75
CA GLY A 166 -19.31 -14.14 19.55
C GLY A 166 -20.46 -14.48 18.60
N ASN A 167 -21.71 -14.42 19.06
CA ASN A 167 -22.90 -14.59 18.23
C ASN A 167 -23.22 -13.38 17.33
N SER A 168 -22.53 -12.24 17.47
CA SER A 168 -22.71 -11.06 16.63
C SER A 168 -21.68 -10.93 15.50
N VAL A 169 -20.64 -11.77 15.47
CA VAL A 169 -19.53 -11.67 14.49
C VAL A 169 -19.86 -12.35 13.16
N ALA A 170 -20.79 -13.31 13.18
CA ALA A 170 -21.53 -13.69 11.99
C ALA A 170 -22.78 -12.82 11.94
N SER A 171 -22.68 -11.54 11.57
CA SER A 171 -23.91 -10.82 11.24
C SER A 171 -24.51 -11.58 10.08
N ILE A 172 -25.69 -12.14 10.31
CA ILE A 172 -26.52 -12.77 9.29
C ILE A 172 -26.57 -11.83 8.07
N GLU A 173 -26.60 -10.52 8.32
CA GLU A 173 -26.49 -9.43 7.35
C GLU A 173 -25.22 -9.49 6.47
N ALA A 174 -24.01 -9.68 7.02
CA ALA A 174 -22.80 -9.77 6.21
C ALA A 174 -22.74 -11.09 5.42
N LEU A 175 -23.27 -12.18 5.98
CA LEU A 175 -23.41 -13.45 5.26
C LEU A 175 -24.47 -13.36 4.14
N GLU A 176 -25.57 -12.63 4.38
CA GLU A 176 -26.61 -12.32 3.40
C GLU A 176 -26.08 -11.43 2.28
N GLU A 177 -25.32 -10.39 2.62
CA GLU A 177 -24.67 -9.48 1.66
C GLU A 177 -23.63 -10.23 0.82
N LEU A 178 -22.80 -11.08 1.44
CA LEU A 178 -21.85 -11.92 0.71
C LEU A 178 -22.59 -12.89 -0.23
N ASN A 179 -23.71 -13.46 0.21
CA ASN A 179 -24.52 -14.34 -0.62
C ASN A 179 -25.22 -13.57 -1.77
N SER A 180 -25.71 -12.35 -1.53
CA SER A 180 -26.30 -11.50 -2.58
C SER A 180 -25.24 -11.10 -3.61
N LEU A 181 -24.06 -10.64 -3.16
CA LEU A 181 -22.94 -10.30 -4.03
C LEU A 181 -22.45 -11.51 -4.84
N ARG A 182 -22.46 -12.72 -4.27
CA ARG A 182 -22.14 -13.95 -5.01
C ARG A 182 -23.18 -14.25 -6.08
N LYS A 183 -24.47 -14.09 -5.79
CA LYS A 183 -25.55 -14.28 -6.78
C LYS A 183 -25.49 -13.24 -7.89
N GLU A 184 -25.19 -11.99 -7.54
CA GLU A 184 -25.06 -10.90 -8.51
C GLU A 184 -23.85 -11.09 -9.41
N ASN A 185 -22.69 -11.48 -8.85
CA ASN A 185 -21.53 -11.87 -9.63
C ASN A 185 -21.79 -13.07 -10.55
N ALA A 186 -22.56 -14.06 -10.10
CA ALA A 186 -22.95 -15.18 -10.95
C ALA A 186 -23.80 -14.70 -12.13
N LYS A 187 -24.79 -13.83 -11.87
CA LYS A 187 -25.62 -13.22 -12.92
C LYS A 187 -24.81 -12.37 -13.89
N PHE A 188 -23.88 -11.55 -13.39
CA PHE A 188 -23.03 -10.75 -14.27
C PHE A 188 -22.12 -11.63 -15.12
N LYS A 189 -21.54 -12.69 -14.57
CA LYS A 189 -20.77 -13.67 -15.34
C LYS A 189 -21.61 -14.38 -16.40
N GLU A 190 -22.85 -14.73 -16.06
CA GLU A 190 -23.80 -15.35 -17.00
C GLU A 190 -24.20 -14.38 -18.11
N MET A 191 -24.56 -13.13 -17.79
CA MET A 191 -24.86 -12.09 -18.77
C MET A 191 -23.66 -11.73 -19.65
N VAL A 192 -22.45 -11.69 -19.09
CA VAL A 192 -21.21 -11.48 -19.87
C VAL A 192 -20.97 -12.68 -20.80
N GLY A 193 -21.17 -13.91 -20.31
CA GLY A 193 -21.05 -15.12 -21.14
C GLY A 193 -22.12 -15.24 -22.22
N GLU A 194 -23.33 -14.70 -22.01
CA GLU A 194 -24.40 -14.66 -23.03
C GLU A 194 -24.21 -13.51 -24.05
N LEU A 195 -23.41 -12.50 -23.73
CA LEU A 195 -23.09 -11.37 -24.63
C LEU A 195 -21.89 -11.64 -25.53
N GLU A 196 -21.08 -12.66 -25.24
CA GLU A 196 -20.11 -13.19 -26.18
C GLU A 196 -20.87 -13.92 -27.29
N ILE A 197 -21.23 -13.17 -28.34
CA ILE A 197 -21.53 -13.78 -29.63
C ILE A 197 -20.30 -14.61 -29.97
N ASP A 198 -20.44 -15.94 -29.95
CA ASP A 198 -19.41 -16.93 -30.29
C ASP A 198 -19.12 -16.88 -31.80
N ILE A 199 -18.57 -15.75 -32.24
CA ILE A 199 -17.92 -15.62 -33.52
C ILE A 199 -16.52 -16.19 -33.28
N PRO A 200 -16.14 -17.31 -33.92
CA PRO A 200 -14.79 -17.82 -33.79
C PRO A 200 -13.82 -16.72 -34.20
N PHE A 201 -12.94 -16.33 -33.28
CA PHE A 201 -11.91 -15.35 -33.58
C PHE A 201 -11.05 -15.86 -34.73
N PRO A 202 -10.58 -14.98 -35.62
CA PRO A 202 -9.56 -15.37 -36.58
C PRO A 202 -8.32 -15.88 -35.84
N ASP A 203 -7.74 -16.98 -36.30
CA ASP A 203 -6.51 -17.52 -35.73
C ASP A 203 -5.39 -16.47 -35.80
N LEU A 204 -4.60 -16.36 -34.73
CA LEU A 204 -3.40 -15.53 -34.72
C LEU A 204 -2.35 -16.16 -35.67
N PRO A 205 -1.67 -15.37 -36.53
CA PRO A 205 -0.57 -15.88 -37.36
C PRO A 205 0.50 -16.60 -36.53
N ASP A 206 1.13 -17.65 -37.07
CA ASP A 206 2.23 -18.31 -36.36
C ASP A 206 3.42 -17.35 -36.22
N HIS A 207 4.14 -17.44 -35.11
CA HIS A 207 5.31 -16.62 -34.83
C HIS A 207 6.43 -16.69 -35.88
N ASN A 208 6.52 -17.79 -36.65
CA ASN A 208 7.48 -17.93 -37.75
C ASN A 208 6.90 -17.51 -39.11
N GLU A 209 5.61 -17.21 -39.18
CA GLU A 209 4.97 -16.72 -40.40
C GLU A 209 5.52 -15.34 -40.77
N GLN A 210 5.63 -15.09 -42.08
CA GLN A 210 6.20 -13.85 -42.60
C GLN A 210 5.16 -12.73 -42.60
N ILE A 211 5.60 -11.54 -42.18
CA ILE A 211 4.89 -10.28 -42.34
C ILE A 211 5.60 -9.43 -43.40
N GLU A 212 4.81 -8.82 -44.27
CA GLU A 212 5.24 -7.78 -45.20
C GLU A 212 5.22 -6.40 -44.54
N ILE A 213 6.36 -5.72 -44.60
CA ILE A 213 6.56 -4.38 -44.03
C ILE A 213 6.99 -3.45 -45.16
N HIS A 214 6.15 -2.46 -45.44
CA HIS A 214 6.48 -1.37 -46.34
C HIS A 214 7.20 -0.26 -45.58
N LEU A 215 8.40 0.06 -46.04
CA LEU A 215 9.22 1.17 -45.61
C LEU A 215 9.02 2.33 -46.58
N SER A 216 8.52 3.45 -46.06
CA SER A 216 8.39 4.69 -46.81
C SER A 216 9.55 5.63 -46.48
N PRO A 217 9.99 6.49 -47.41
CA PRO A 217 10.94 7.56 -47.10
C PRO A 217 10.43 8.41 -45.94
N ASN A 218 11.33 8.77 -45.05
CA ASN A 218 11.03 9.80 -44.06
C ASN A 218 11.12 11.18 -44.73
N VAL A 219 10.56 12.20 -44.08
CA VAL A 219 10.59 13.57 -44.60
C VAL A 219 11.54 14.40 -43.74
N ARG A 220 12.61 14.92 -44.35
CA ARG A 220 13.47 15.91 -43.68
C ARG A 220 12.99 17.31 -44.04
N ARG A 221 12.93 18.18 -43.02
CA ARG A 221 12.56 19.59 -43.19
C ARG A 221 13.81 20.36 -43.58
N GLY A 222 13.90 20.80 -44.84
CA GLY A 222 15.01 21.61 -45.34
C GLY A 222 15.09 22.98 -44.64
N GLY A 223 16.31 23.46 -44.40
CA GLY A 223 16.56 24.78 -43.81
C GLY A 223 16.19 25.92 -44.78
N GLY A 224 15.59 26.99 -44.25
CA GLY A 224 15.44 28.30 -44.94
C GLY A 224 14.11 28.51 -45.67
N TYR A 225 13.65 27.54 -46.48
CA TYR A 225 12.43 27.68 -47.29
C TYR A 225 11.60 26.38 -47.40
N GLY A 226 11.49 25.60 -46.33
CA GLY A 226 10.36 24.68 -46.11
C GLY A 226 10.04 23.63 -47.20
N THR A 227 10.99 23.21 -48.03
CA THR A 227 10.81 22.03 -48.87
C THR A 227 10.92 20.78 -47.99
N ASN A 228 9.87 19.97 -48.03
CA ASN A 228 9.84 18.64 -47.42
C ASN A 228 10.46 17.69 -48.44
N GLU A 229 11.71 17.32 -48.23
CA GLU A 229 12.41 16.42 -49.13
C GLU A 229 12.36 15.00 -48.57
N PRO A 230 11.90 14.01 -49.37
CA PRO A 230 11.98 12.61 -48.97
C PRO A 230 13.46 12.24 -48.80
N PHE A 231 13.78 11.69 -47.65
CA PHE A 231 15.10 11.22 -47.29
C PHE A 231 15.01 9.70 -47.21
N GLY A 232 15.70 8.97 -48.08
CA GLY A 232 15.54 7.50 -48.25
C GLY A 232 14.66 7.10 -49.43
N ASN A 233 14.67 5.81 -49.76
CA ASN A 233 13.93 5.23 -50.89
C ASN A 233 12.86 4.27 -50.38
N PRO A 234 11.69 4.17 -51.03
CA PRO A 234 10.69 3.19 -50.63
C PRO A 234 11.24 1.77 -50.82
N ALA A 235 10.96 0.90 -49.85
CA ALA A 235 11.38 -0.50 -49.87
C ALA A 235 10.31 -1.37 -49.22
N THR A 236 10.21 -2.62 -49.66
CA THR A 236 9.32 -3.62 -49.05
C THR A 236 10.15 -4.80 -48.58
N ILE A 237 9.95 -5.19 -47.33
CA ILE A 237 10.69 -6.28 -46.69
C ILE A 237 9.74 -7.36 -46.18
N TRP A 238 10.21 -8.61 -46.17
CA TRP A 238 9.63 -9.70 -45.39
C TRP A 238 10.48 -10.01 -44.17
N CYS A 239 9.83 -10.26 -43.05
CA CYS A 239 10.44 -10.89 -41.89
C CYS A 239 9.42 -11.70 -41.11
N SER A 240 9.86 -12.62 -40.24
CA SER A 240 8.92 -13.29 -39.34
C SER A 240 8.47 -12.37 -38.21
N TRP A 241 7.30 -12.64 -37.63
CA TRP A 241 6.84 -11.91 -36.44
C TRP A 241 7.86 -11.98 -35.29
N ILE A 242 8.48 -13.14 -35.10
CA ILE A 242 9.49 -13.30 -34.05
C ILE A 242 10.77 -12.49 -34.31
N ALA A 243 11.16 -12.33 -35.58
CA ALA A 243 12.31 -11.54 -36.00
C ALA A 243 12.06 -10.03 -35.92
N ALA A 244 10.83 -9.60 -36.21
CA ALA A 244 10.45 -8.19 -36.10
C ALA A 244 10.47 -7.68 -34.65
N PHE A 245 10.25 -8.55 -33.68
CA PHE A 245 10.00 -8.15 -32.29
C PHE A 245 11.16 -7.37 -31.63
N PRO A 246 12.45 -7.77 -31.74
CA PRO A 246 13.52 -7.01 -31.10
C PRO A 246 13.67 -5.58 -31.66
N LEU A 247 13.48 -5.41 -32.98
CA LEU A 247 13.52 -4.08 -33.62
C LEU A 247 12.32 -3.24 -33.17
N PHE A 248 11.13 -3.84 -33.13
CA PHE A 248 9.93 -3.20 -32.59
C PHE A 248 10.11 -2.80 -31.10
N PHE A 249 10.50 -3.74 -30.24
CA PHE A 249 10.67 -3.54 -28.79
C PHE A 249 11.64 -2.42 -28.45
N SER A 250 12.73 -2.30 -29.21
CA SER A 250 13.80 -1.33 -28.94
C SER A 250 13.50 0.08 -29.46
N ASN A 251 12.58 0.18 -30.43
CA ASN A 251 12.30 1.41 -31.18
C ASN A 251 10.85 1.88 -31.03
N LEU A 252 10.04 1.21 -30.20
CA LEU A 252 8.74 1.71 -29.80
C LEU A 252 8.95 2.85 -28.79
N ASP A 253 8.57 4.06 -29.18
CA ASP A 253 8.66 5.25 -28.34
C ASP A 253 7.35 5.42 -27.57
N TRP A 254 7.44 5.56 -26.25
CA TRP A 254 6.29 5.67 -25.37
C TRP A 254 6.64 6.48 -24.12
N SER A 255 5.61 7.05 -23.50
CA SER A 255 5.74 7.83 -22.27
C SER A 255 4.66 7.46 -21.27
N THR A 256 4.89 7.80 -20.01
CA THR A 256 3.92 7.59 -18.92
C THR A 256 3.28 8.90 -18.50
N SER A 257 2.00 8.87 -18.19
CA SER A 257 1.29 9.95 -17.49
C SER A 257 0.78 9.45 -16.14
N ASP A 258 0.87 10.29 -15.11
CA ASP A 258 0.29 10.09 -13.79
C ASP A 258 -1.06 10.83 -13.69
N TYR A 259 -2.14 10.07 -13.48
CA TYR A 259 -3.47 10.64 -13.24
C TYR A 259 -4.14 9.86 -12.12
N ASN A 260 -4.56 10.56 -11.05
CA ASN A 260 -5.17 9.94 -9.85
C ASN A 260 -4.33 8.80 -9.23
N ASP A 261 -3.02 8.99 -9.06
CA ASP A 261 -2.10 7.98 -8.52
C ASP A 261 -1.99 6.68 -9.35
N GLU A 262 -2.53 6.68 -10.58
CA GLU A 262 -2.40 5.59 -11.54
C GLU A 262 -1.49 6.00 -12.71
N TYR A 263 -0.62 5.08 -13.12
CA TYR A 263 0.33 5.27 -14.21
C TYR A 263 -0.19 4.62 -15.48
N PHE A 264 -0.22 5.40 -16.57
CA PHE A 264 -0.67 4.94 -17.87
C PHE A 264 0.41 5.20 -18.92
N TYR A 265 0.75 4.18 -19.71
CA TYR A 265 1.61 4.39 -20.87
C TYR A 265 0.80 4.86 -22.09
N HIS A 266 1.41 5.71 -22.91
CA HIS A 266 0.92 6.09 -24.24
C HIS A 266 2.05 5.98 -25.26
N VAL A 267 1.74 5.47 -26.45
CA VAL A 267 2.71 5.31 -27.55
C VAL A 267 2.81 6.62 -28.33
N ILE A 268 4.04 7.06 -28.58
CA ILE A 268 4.34 8.22 -29.44
C ILE A 268 4.44 7.71 -30.88
N GLU A 269 3.29 7.69 -31.57
CA GLU A 269 3.12 7.03 -32.87
C GLU A 269 4.12 7.47 -33.94
N ASP A 270 4.25 8.77 -34.20
CA ASP A 270 5.05 9.28 -35.32
C ASP A 270 6.54 8.97 -35.12
N LYS A 271 7.03 9.10 -33.88
CA LYS A 271 8.41 8.79 -33.51
C LYS A 271 8.67 7.29 -33.57
N SER A 272 7.73 6.48 -33.07
CA SER A 272 7.78 5.01 -33.19
C SER A 272 7.84 4.56 -34.64
N CYS A 273 6.98 5.10 -35.52
CA CYS A 273 6.95 4.76 -36.94
C CYS A 273 8.31 5.02 -37.61
N MET A 274 8.94 6.15 -37.29
CA MET A 274 10.25 6.52 -37.82
C MET A 274 11.37 5.64 -37.26
N GLN A 275 11.46 5.47 -35.94
CA GLN A 275 12.52 4.69 -35.32
C GLN A 275 12.45 3.21 -35.74
N ILE A 276 11.26 2.63 -35.77
CA ILE A 276 11.05 1.25 -36.21
C ILE A 276 11.38 1.10 -37.70
N GLY A 277 10.92 2.02 -38.55
CA GLY A 277 11.22 1.98 -39.99
C GLY A 277 12.71 2.09 -40.28
N SER A 278 13.40 3.02 -39.63
CA SER A 278 14.86 3.14 -39.72
C SER A 278 15.59 1.90 -39.22
N ALA A 279 15.14 1.29 -38.12
CA ALA A 279 15.76 0.08 -37.60
C ALA A 279 15.63 -1.11 -38.57
N PHE A 280 14.46 -1.27 -39.20
CA PHE A 280 14.27 -2.25 -40.27
C PHE A 280 15.16 -1.98 -41.49
N ALA A 281 15.27 -0.73 -41.93
CA ALA A 281 16.15 -0.34 -43.02
C ALA A 281 17.63 -0.62 -42.69
N THR A 282 18.08 -0.31 -41.47
CA THR A 282 19.45 -0.60 -41.00
C THR A 282 19.75 -2.09 -40.98
N GLN A 283 18.81 -2.90 -40.50
CA GLN A 283 18.95 -4.36 -40.48
C GLN A 283 19.17 -4.92 -41.89
N MET A 284 18.53 -4.33 -42.90
CA MET A 284 18.58 -4.78 -44.28
C MET A 284 19.74 -4.22 -45.10
N ALA A 285 20.07 -2.94 -44.90
CA ALA A 285 21.14 -2.27 -45.64
C ALA A 285 22.54 -2.63 -45.13
N GLY A 286 22.65 -3.14 -43.90
CA GLY A 286 23.94 -3.39 -43.25
C GLY A 286 24.73 -2.12 -42.89
N SER A 287 24.10 -0.96 -43.04
CA SER A 287 24.63 0.37 -42.71
C SER A 287 23.58 1.18 -41.94
N GLU A 288 24.03 2.16 -41.15
CA GLU A 288 23.12 2.98 -40.35
C GLU A 288 22.21 3.84 -41.23
N MET A 289 20.89 3.68 -41.03
CA MET A 289 19.82 4.30 -41.83
C MET A 289 18.98 5.23 -40.94
N ASN A 290 19.67 6.09 -40.18
CA ASN A 290 19.06 6.92 -39.14
C ASN A 290 18.09 7.97 -39.72
N GLU A 291 16.84 7.94 -39.28
CA GLU A 291 15.74 8.84 -39.69
C GLU A 291 15.49 8.89 -41.21
N THR A 292 15.81 7.81 -41.92
CA THR A 292 15.62 7.65 -43.38
C THR A 292 14.31 6.97 -43.75
N HIS A 293 13.82 6.03 -42.95
CA HIS A 293 12.64 5.25 -43.33
C HIS A 293 11.63 5.28 -42.19
N ARG A 294 10.37 5.13 -42.54
CA ARG A 294 9.28 4.99 -41.57
C ARG A 294 8.31 3.91 -42.02
N ILE A 295 7.73 3.22 -41.05
CA ILE A 295 6.56 2.36 -41.30
C ILE A 295 5.28 3.20 -41.33
N SER A 296 4.22 2.66 -41.91
CA SER A 296 2.89 3.29 -41.84
C SER A 296 2.29 3.15 -40.43
N LYS A 297 1.36 4.05 -40.07
CA LYS A 297 0.59 3.93 -38.81
C LYS A 297 -0.17 2.60 -38.72
N ASN A 298 -0.76 2.17 -39.83
CA ASN A 298 -1.45 0.89 -39.93
C ASN A 298 -0.50 -0.30 -39.67
N THR A 299 0.74 -0.23 -40.14
CA THR A 299 1.77 -1.25 -39.84
C THR A 299 2.12 -1.26 -38.35
N LEU A 300 2.26 -0.07 -37.73
CA LEU A 300 2.50 0.05 -36.30
C LEU A 300 1.37 -0.57 -35.47
N GLU A 301 0.11 -0.21 -35.79
CA GLU A 301 -1.08 -0.76 -35.13
C GLU A 301 -1.17 -2.28 -35.28
N ARG A 302 -0.83 -2.80 -36.47
CA ARG A 302 -0.82 -4.24 -36.74
C ARG A 302 0.24 -4.98 -35.90
N LEU A 303 1.44 -4.41 -35.76
CA LEU A 303 2.48 -4.94 -34.87
C LEU A 303 2.04 -4.91 -33.41
N ILE A 304 1.48 -3.78 -32.94
CA ILE A 304 0.97 -3.65 -31.56
C ILE A 304 -0.11 -4.69 -31.28
N SER A 305 -1.07 -4.85 -32.18
CA SER A 305 -2.18 -5.80 -32.04
C SER A 305 -1.66 -7.23 -31.92
N TYR A 306 -0.77 -7.64 -32.84
CA TYR A 306 -0.18 -8.97 -32.82
C TYR A 306 0.58 -9.24 -31.51
N TYR A 307 1.45 -8.32 -31.06
CA TYR A 307 2.22 -8.54 -29.84
C TYR A 307 1.38 -8.43 -28.57
N THR A 308 0.22 -7.76 -28.62
CA THR A 308 -0.75 -7.74 -27.51
C THR A 308 -1.42 -9.11 -27.39
N GLU A 309 -1.95 -9.65 -28.51
CA GLU A 309 -2.56 -10.98 -28.54
C GLU A 309 -1.56 -12.11 -28.25
N ALA A 310 -0.30 -11.96 -28.68
CA ALA A 310 0.78 -12.89 -28.34
C ALA A 310 1.26 -12.79 -26.87
N GLY A 311 0.71 -11.86 -26.07
CA GLY A 311 1.06 -11.67 -24.65
C GLY A 311 2.41 -10.98 -24.38
N PHE A 312 3.00 -10.35 -25.40
CA PHE A 312 4.24 -9.58 -25.27
C PHE A 312 3.98 -8.12 -24.87
N MET A 313 2.85 -7.57 -25.30
CA MET A 313 2.38 -6.25 -24.89
C MET A 313 1.18 -6.32 -23.95
N ARG A 314 1.03 -5.31 -23.11
CA ARG A 314 -0.15 -5.07 -22.28
C ARG A 314 -1.14 -4.20 -23.06
N GLN A 315 -2.42 -4.24 -22.68
CA GLN A 315 -3.43 -3.34 -23.25
C GLN A 315 -3.17 -1.88 -22.82
N GLN A 316 -3.69 -0.93 -23.60
CA GLN A 316 -3.69 0.48 -23.22
C GLN A 316 -4.36 0.64 -21.84
N GLY A 317 -3.70 1.38 -20.93
CA GLY A 317 -4.15 1.48 -19.54
C GLY A 317 -3.19 0.87 -18.51
N ALA A 318 -2.18 0.12 -18.94
CA ALA A 318 -1.14 -0.39 -18.03
C ALA A 318 -0.07 0.69 -17.73
N GLY A 319 0.75 0.47 -16.69
CA GLY A 319 1.87 1.36 -16.35
C GLY A 319 3.07 1.29 -17.29
N GLU A 320 3.17 0.25 -18.12
CA GLU A 320 4.20 0.08 -19.15
C GLU A 320 3.69 -0.85 -20.27
N PRO A 321 4.20 -0.71 -21.51
CA PRO A 321 3.68 -1.44 -22.67
C PRO A 321 4.08 -2.91 -22.71
N PHE A 322 5.24 -3.31 -22.17
CA PHE A 322 5.80 -4.65 -22.37
C PHE A 322 5.73 -5.53 -21.13
N THR A 323 5.43 -6.81 -21.31
CA THR A 323 5.46 -7.80 -20.23
C THR A 323 6.90 -8.21 -19.86
N GLU A 324 7.10 -8.77 -18.67
CA GLU A 324 8.41 -9.31 -18.27
C GLU A 324 8.88 -10.44 -19.20
N THR A 325 7.95 -11.22 -19.75
CA THR A 325 8.22 -12.23 -20.76
C THR A 325 8.78 -11.61 -22.02
N ALA A 326 8.17 -10.54 -22.54
CA ALA A 326 8.67 -9.77 -23.67
C ALA A 326 10.09 -9.23 -23.44
N LYS A 327 10.33 -8.60 -22.28
CA LYS A 327 11.66 -8.08 -21.92
C LYS A 327 12.71 -9.20 -21.87
N LYS A 328 12.37 -10.37 -21.29
CA LYS A 328 13.26 -11.53 -21.24
C LYS A 328 13.51 -12.12 -22.64
N PHE A 329 12.48 -12.18 -23.47
CA PHE A 329 12.57 -12.68 -24.83
C PHE A 329 13.48 -11.76 -25.69
N ALA A 330 13.28 -10.45 -25.65
CA ALA A 330 14.13 -9.48 -26.34
C ALA A 330 15.60 -9.59 -25.93
N ARG A 331 15.88 -9.74 -24.63
CA ARG A 331 17.25 -9.96 -24.13
C ARG A 331 17.88 -11.24 -24.68
N ARG A 332 17.10 -12.35 -24.76
CA ARG A 332 17.59 -13.63 -25.27
C ARG A 332 17.85 -13.59 -26.76
N GLN A 333 16.96 -12.98 -27.54
CA GLN A 333 17.13 -12.86 -28.99
C GLN A 333 18.40 -12.07 -29.32
N ARG A 334 18.69 -10.97 -28.62
CA ARG A 334 19.95 -10.22 -28.82
C ARG A 334 21.22 -11.02 -28.53
N ILE A 335 21.16 -12.05 -27.68
CA ILE A 335 22.29 -12.95 -27.38
C ILE A 335 22.45 -14.00 -28.50
N HIS A 336 21.34 -14.45 -29.09
CA HIS A 336 21.33 -15.48 -30.12
C HIS A 336 21.46 -14.95 -31.55
N SER A 337 21.23 -13.66 -31.79
CA SER A 337 21.15 -13.03 -33.12
C SER A 337 22.50 -12.86 -33.84
N ASP A 338 23.62 -13.24 -33.23
CA ASP A 338 24.95 -13.24 -33.87
C ASP A 338 25.10 -14.30 -35.00
N GLY A 339 24.01 -14.96 -35.44
CA GLY A 339 24.09 -16.08 -36.38
C GLY A 339 22.90 -16.39 -37.29
N LYS A 340 21.89 -15.51 -37.43
CA LYS A 340 20.83 -15.70 -38.44
C LYS A 340 20.49 -14.39 -39.16
N SER A 341 21.27 -14.10 -40.18
CA SER A 341 20.94 -13.16 -41.26
C SER A 341 19.74 -13.61 -42.12
N ASP A 342 19.17 -14.79 -41.88
CA ASP A 342 18.20 -15.46 -42.75
C ASP A 342 16.73 -15.11 -42.46
N GLU A 343 16.44 -14.15 -41.57
CA GLU A 343 15.07 -13.85 -41.13
C GLU A 343 14.48 -12.57 -41.74
N PHE A 344 15.25 -11.83 -42.54
CA PHE A 344 14.78 -10.64 -43.26
C PHE A 344 15.13 -10.70 -44.74
N PHE A 345 14.18 -10.35 -45.62
CA PHE A 345 14.34 -10.38 -47.07
C PHE A 345 13.86 -9.07 -47.68
N LEU A 346 14.65 -8.50 -48.59
CA LEU A 346 14.22 -7.36 -49.41
C LEU A 346 13.47 -7.91 -50.62
N ILE A 347 12.25 -7.43 -50.84
CA ILE A 347 11.37 -7.91 -51.91
C ILE A 347 11.40 -6.94 -53.09
N ASP A 348 11.27 -5.65 -52.79
CA ASP A 348 11.14 -4.58 -53.78
C ASP A 348 11.70 -3.27 -53.24
N GLY A 349 12.15 -2.41 -54.15
CA GLY A 349 12.80 -1.14 -53.83
C GLY A 349 14.29 -1.25 -53.56
N ASP A 350 14.85 -0.17 -53.02
CA ASP A 350 16.28 -0.01 -52.77
C ASP A 350 16.46 0.72 -51.44
N LEU A 351 17.45 0.30 -50.64
CA LEU A 351 17.75 0.90 -49.35
C LEU A 351 19.02 1.74 -49.46
N ASN A 352 18.94 2.76 -50.32
CA ASN A 352 20.01 3.75 -50.51
C ASN A 352 19.60 5.09 -49.91
N ILE A 353 20.59 5.85 -49.42
CA ILE A 353 20.40 7.22 -48.97
C ILE A 353 20.47 8.10 -50.22
N ASN A 354 19.33 8.57 -50.73
CA ASN A 354 19.33 9.71 -51.65
C ASN A 354 19.71 10.95 -50.82
N ASP A 355 21.01 11.28 -50.75
CA ASP A 355 21.44 12.61 -50.31
C ASP A 355 21.41 13.53 -51.53
N PRO A 356 20.48 14.49 -51.62
CA PRO A 356 20.46 15.46 -52.71
C PRO A 356 21.72 16.35 -52.78
N ASN A 357 22.66 16.25 -51.82
CA ASN A 357 23.96 16.93 -51.85
C ASN A 357 25.14 16.09 -52.38
N GLU A 358 24.95 14.82 -52.76
CA GLU A 358 26.00 14.08 -53.48
C GLU A 358 26.10 14.56 -54.93
N ILE A 359 27.04 15.48 -55.18
CA ILE A 359 27.46 15.85 -56.53
C ILE A 359 28.19 14.63 -57.13
N PRO A 360 27.73 14.06 -58.25
CA PRO A 360 28.43 12.95 -58.89
C PRO A 360 29.78 13.44 -59.44
N PHE A 361 30.88 12.81 -59.02
CA PHE A 361 32.22 12.98 -59.60
C PHE A 361 32.47 12.00 -60.75
#